data_AF-A0A6I2FEY5-F1
#
_entry.id   AF-A0A6I2FEY5-F1
#
_cell.length_a   1.000
_cell.length_b   1.000
_cell.length_c   1.000
_cell.angle_alpha   90.00
_cell.angle_beta   90.00
_cell.angle_gamma   90.00
#
_symmetry.space_group_name_H-M   'P 1'
#
loop_
_entity.id
_entity.type
_entity.pdbx_description
1 polymer ?
#
loop_
_entity_poly.entity_id
_entity_poly.type
_entity_poly.pdbx_seq_one_letter_code
_entity_poly.pdbx_strand_id
1 'polypeptide(L)'
;MATADRRGILAVAILVLLLALAAGVAMVVANAVDTQALGADPGAITPDDQLMAWFARILLVLAVAWLAIGFAAARTSLVRRPGAAAARASWLAATRPWRARESTLGMLSLDRWLLFAVPVALLIATRAVQSSFTGWLRLVVVIGAWTVFALVLRIVVRERSPWPVIAAVGGAVVLRCLLTLIALSVAGPGGYWYAFWEMSVARGAYVTVAFALFLWLFVVAGWSLFAQLGARRGIGAVLCGVGAAVAVPALLVAVVGIERTLTVWDDRAGLLPWGLERIVAVTLQLDIPDATVWWVAAAGVVVLAAGALLTVRRDAVRRPVAS
;
A
#
# COMPACT_ATOMS: atom_id res chain seq x y z
N MET A 1 31.34 8.76 3.47
CA MET A 1 30.90 7.84 2.40
C MET A 1 30.41 6.49 2.96
N ALA A 2 31.12 5.82 3.86
CA ALA A 2 30.77 4.49 4.41
C ALA A 2 29.34 4.30 4.96
N THR A 3 28.69 5.34 5.49
CA THR A 3 27.34 5.24 6.07
C THR A 3 26.21 5.26 5.05
N ALA A 4 26.39 5.94 3.91
CA ALA A 4 25.38 6.00 2.85
C ALA A 4 25.34 4.69 2.07
N ASP A 5 26.51 4.14 1.76
CA ASP A 5 26.64 2.85 1.06
C ASP A 5 26.08 1.71 1.92
N ARG A 6 26.37 1.70 3.22
CA ARG A 6 25.81 0.71 4.16
C ARG A 6 24.28 0.75 4.22
N ARG A 7 23.66 1.94 4.17
CA ARG A 7 22.20 2.08 4.12
C ARG A 7 21.62 1.62 2.78
N GLY A 8 22.32 1.87 1.68
CA GLY A 8 21.97 1.37 0.35
C GLY A 8 21.96 -0.16 0.30
N ILE A 9 23.03 -0.80 0.78
CA ILE A 9 23.14 -2.27 0.85
C ILE A 9 22.03 -2.85 1.71
N LEU A 10 21.76 -2.25 2.87
CA LEU A 10 20.71 -2.71 3.78
C LEU A 10 19.31 -2.57 3.15
N ALA A 11 19.07 -1.52 2.37
CA ALA A 11 17.81 -1.35 1.61
C ALA A 11 17.61 -2.47 0.59
N VAL A 12 18.65 -2.80 -0.18
CA VAL A 12 18.61 -3.89 -1.16
C VAL A 12 18.41 -5.23 -0.46
N ALA A 13 19.15 -5.50 0.62
CA ALA A 13 19.01 -6.73 1.39
C ALA A 13 17.59 -6.92 1.94
N ILE A 14 16.97 -5.85 2.46
CA ILE A 14 15.58 -5.89 2.91
C ILE A 14 14.64 -6.12 1.74
N LEU A 15 14.82 -5.44 0.61
CA LEU A 15 13.96 -5.66 -0.56
C LEU A 15 14.02 -7.11 -1.03
N VAL A 16 15.22 -7.71 -1.08
CA VAL A 16 15.40 -9.13 -1.41
C VAL A 16 14.70 -10.04 -0.40
N LEU A 17 14.85 -9.76 0.90
CA LEU A 17 14.16 -10.50 1.96
C LEU A 17 12.63 -10.40 1.82
N LEU A 18 12.12 -9.20 1.53
CA LEU A 18 10.68 -8.98 1.32
C LEU A 18 10.17 -9.74 0.10
N LEU A 19 10.94 -9.78 -0.99
CA LEU A 19 10.61 -10.57 -2.18
C LEU A 19 10.63 -12.08 -1.88
N ALA A 20 11.61 -12.58 -1.15
CA ALA A 20 11.69 -13.99 -0.78
C ALA A 20 10.52 -14.41 0.12
N LEU A 21 10.18 -13.59 1.12
CA LEU A 21 9.04 -13.84 2.00
C LEU A 21 7.72 -13.75 1.23
N ALA A 22 7.58 -12.76 0.35
CA ALA A 22 6.42 -12.61 -0.51
C ALA A 22 6.23 -13.80 -1.46
N ALA A 23 7.31 -14.35 -2.01
CA ALA A 23 7.28 -15.55 -2.84
C ALA A 23 6.83 -16.77 -2.04
N GLY A 24 7.34 -16.95 -0.82
CA GLY A 24 6.88 -18.01 0.08
C GLY A 24 5.38 -17.92 0.38
N VAL A 25 4.89 -16.71 0.71
CA VAL A 25 3.45 -16.48 0.90
C VAL A 25 2.65 -16.78 -0.38
N ALA A 26 3.13 -16.31 -1.54
CA ALA A 26 2.48 -16.56 -2.82
C ALA A 26 2.38 -18.06 -3.13
N MET A 27 3.42 -18.86 -2.83
CA MET A 27 3.41 -20.31 -2.99
C MET A 27 2.38 -20.98 -2.06
N VAL A 28 2.34 -20.59 -0.79
CA VAL A 28 1.37 -21.14 0.17
C VAL A 28 -0.06 -20.83 -0.27
N VAL A 29 -0.34 -19.58 -0.63
CA VAL A 29 -1.68 -19.15 -1.08
C VAL A 29 -2.06 -19.83 -2.40
N ALA A 30 -1.14 -19.94 -3.35
CA ALA A 30 -1.39 -20.60 -4.63
C ALA A 30 -1.69 -22.10 -4.48
N ASN A 31 -1.12 -22.77 -3.48
CA ASN A 31 -1.38 -24.17 -3.19
C ASN A 31 -2.65 -24.38 -2.34
N ALA A 32 -3.07 -23.37 -1.57
CA ALA A 32 -4.24 -23.46 -0.68
C ALA A 32 -5.58 -23.16 -1.39
N VAL A 33 -5.55 -22.45 -2.52
CA VAL A 33 -6.75 -22.06 -3.28
C VAL A 33 -6.82 -22.88 -4.56
N ASP A 34 -7.82 -23.76 -4.69
CA ASP A 34 -8.08 -24.45 -5.96
C ASP A 34 -8.71 -23.47 -6.95
N THR A 35 -7.89 -23.04 -7.92
CA THR A 35 -8.24 -22.00 -8.88
C THR A 35 -9.03 -22.55 -10.06
N GLN A 36 -8.97 -23.86 -10.30
CA GLN A 36 -9.74 -24.53 -11.36
C GLN A 36 -11.18 -24.76 -10.94
N ALA A 37 -11.41 -25.01 -9.64
CA ALA A 37 -12.74 -25.06 -9.04
C ALA A 37 -13.50 -23.73 -9.09
N LEU A 38 -12.83 -22.61 -9.42
CA LEU A 38 -13.45 -21.28 -9.55
C LEU A 38 -14.07 -21.01 -10.93
N GLY A 39 -13.89 -21.90 -11.92
CA GLY A 39 -14.63 -21.98 -13.18
C GLY A 39 -15.07 -20.63 -13.76
N ALA A 40 -14.10 -19.77 -14.08
CA ALA A 40 -14.36 -18.52 -14.78
C ALA A 40 -14.68 -18.82 -16.25
N ASP A 41 -15.82 -18.32 -16.75
CA ASP A 41 -16.17 -18.41 -18.16
C ASP A 41 -15.19 -17.54 -18.98
N PRO A 42 -14.42 -18.11 -19.93
CA PRO A 42 -13.39 -17.39 -20.71
C PRO A 42 -13.93 -16.26 -21.60
N GLY A 43 -15.25 -16.14 -21.79
CA GLY A 43 -15.85 -15.41 -22.91
C GLY A 43 -16.30 -13.97 -22.67
N ALA A 44 -16.47 -13.51 -21.43
CA ALA A 44 -17.12 -12.21 -21.19
C ALA A 44 -16.10 -11.06 -21.00
N ILE A 45 -15.24 -10.81 -21.98
CA ILE A 45 -14.64 -9.46 -22.10
C ILE A 45 -15.80 -8.53 -22.41
N THR A 46 -16.29 -7.85 -21.40
CA THR A 46 -17.36 -6.88 -21.58
C THR A 46 -16.81 -5.66 -22.33
N PRO A 47 -17.63 -4.92 -23.10
CA PRO A 47 -17.21 -3.64 -23.67
C PRO A 47 -16.63 -2.68 -22.61
N ASP A 48 -17.07 -2.80 -21.36
CA ASP A 48 -16.58 -2.05 -20.21
C ASP A 48 -15.13 -2.41 -19.85
N ASP A 49 -14.69 -3.66 -20.01
CA ASP A 49 -13.31 -4.07 -19.73
C ASP A 49 -12.32 -3.39 -20.67
N GLN A 50 -12.68 -3.25 -21.95
CA GLN A 50 -11.83 -2.57 -22.92
C GLN A 50 -11.73 -1.07 -22.63
N LEU A 51 -12.82 -0.43 -22.19
CA LEU A 51 -12.83 0.96 -21.74
C LEU A 51 -11.91 1.13 -20.51
N MET A 52 -12.03 0.25 -19.53
CA MET A 52 -11.19 0.26 -18.33
C MET A 52 -9.71 0.00 -18.64
N ALA A 53 -9.40 -0.86 -19.62
CA ALA A 53 -8.04 -1.07 -20.09
C ALA A 53 -7.42 0.22 -20.66
N TRP A 54 -8.20 1.00 -21.41
CA TRP A 54 -7.76 2.31 -21.91
C TRP A 54 -7.53 3.32 -20.79
N PHE A 55 -8.43 3.40 -19.81
CA PHE A 55 -8.18 4.24 -18.62
C PHE A 55 -6.93 3.79 -17.87
N ALA A 56 -6.72 2.48 -17.73
CA ALA A 56 -5.51 1.94 -17.10
C ALA A 56 -4.24 2.33 -17.88
N ARG A 57 -4.26 2.31 -19.22
CA ARG A 57 -3.15 2.76 -20.07
C ARG A 57 -2.84 4.24 -19.89
N ILE A 58 -3.87 5.10 -19.87
CA ILE A 58 -3.68 6.54 -19.65
C ILE A 58 -3.07 6.80 -18.27
N LEU A 59 -3.64 6.19 -17.23
CA LEU A 59 -3.11 6.29 -15.87
C LEU A 59 -1.68 5.71 -15.76
N LEU A 60 -1.40 4.62 -16.47
CA LEU A 60 -0.06 4.02 -16.54
C LEU A 60 0.95 5.00 -17.13
N VAL A 61 0.62 5.64 -18.25
CA VAL A 61 1.48 6.65 -18.88
C VAL A 61 1.74 7.81 -17.92
N LEU A 62 0.71 8.30 -17.21
CA LEU A 62 0.86 9.37 -16.21
C LEU A 62 1.73 8.94 -15.02
N ALA A 63 1.56 7.71 -14.52
CA ALA A 63 2.37 7.17 -13.44
C ALA A 63 3.83 6.98 -13.86
N VAL A 64 4.08 6.47 -15.07
CA VAL A 64 5.42 6.35 -15.66
C VAL A 64 6.05 7.74 -15.81
N ALA A 65 5.31 8.71 -16.33
CA ALA A 65 5.79 10.09 -16.48
C ALA A 65 6.19 10.69 -15.12
N TRP A 66 5.37 10.51 -14.08
CA TRP A 66 5.70 10.96 -12.72
C TRP A 66 7.01 10.34 -12.20
N LEU A 67 7.18 9.02 -12.35
CA LEU A 67 8.39 8.33 -11.94
C LEU A 67 9.61 8.73 -12.76
N ALA A 68 9.46 8.88 -14.09
CA ALA A 68 10.52 9.29 -15.00
C ALA A 68 10.98 10.72 -14.69
N ILE A 69 10.06 11.65 -14.44
CA ILE A 69 10.38 13.02 -14.00
C ILE A 69 11.11 12.96 -12.65
N GLY A 70 10.64 12.17 -11.69
CA GLY A 70 11.29 12.02 -10.40
C GLY A 70 12.70 11.44 -10.48
N PHE A 71 12.91 10.45 -11.34
CA PHE A 71 14.21 9.84 -11.61
C PHE A 71 15.17 10.82 -12.32
N ALA A 72 14.70 11.50 -13.37
CA ALA A 72 15.50 12.47 -14.11
C ALA A 72 15.88 13.67 -13.23
N ALA A 73 14.93 14.21 -12.47
CA ALA A 73 15.16 15.32 -11.54
C ALA A 73 16.04 14.90 -10.34
N ALA A 74 16.13 13.61 -10.01
CA ALA A 74 17.08 13.13 -9.01
C ALA A 74 18.53 13.16 -9.51
N ARG A 75 18.75 13.13 -10.83
CA ARG A 75 20.08 13.10 -11.47
C ARG A 75 20.52 14.43 -12.09
N THR A 76 19.59 15.36 -12.28
CA THR A 76 19.83 16.60 -13.04
C THR A 76 19.34 17.84 -12.26
N SER A 77 19.68 19.02 -12.77
CA SER A 77 19.24 20.32 -12.20
C SER A 77 17.79 20.70 -12.54
N LEU A 78 16.98 19.80 -13.11
CA LEU A 78 15.56 20.00 -13.47
C LEU A 78 14.64 20.34 -12.27
N VAL A 79 15.17 20.39 -11.06
CA VAL A 79 14.47 20.72 -9.80
C VAL A 79 13.81 22.10 -9.82
N ARG A 80 14.17 22.99 -10.75
CA ARG A 80 13.59 24.35 -10.84
C ARG A 80 12.20 24.42 -11.49
N ARG A 81 11.68 23.34 -12.08
CA ARG A 81 10.33 23.33 -12.67
C ARG A 81 9.26 22.91 -11.65
N PRO A 82 8.08 23.55 -11.65
CA PRO A 82 6.99 23.19 -10.73
C PRO A 82 6.59 21.72 -10.93
N GLY A 83 6.37 20.98 -9.84
CA GLY A 83 6.03 19.56 -9.82
C GLY A 83 7.22 18.60 -9.90
N ALA A 84 8.35 19.01 -10.51
CA ALA A 84 9.53 18.17 -10.61
C ALA A 84 10.17 17.88 -9.24
N ALA A 85 10.11 18.84 -8.31
CA ALA A 85 10.58 18.66 -6.94
C ALA A 85 9.71 17.64 -6.18
N ALA A 86 8.38 17.66 -6.37
CA ALA A 86 7.46 16.69 -5.78
C ALA A 86 7.73 15.27 -6.29
N ALA A 87 7.81 15.11 -7.61
CA ALA A 87 8.13 13.83 -8.24
C ALA A 87 9.49 13.29 -7.75
N ARG A 88 10.52 14.14 -7.73
CA ARG A 88 11.86 13.80 -7.20
C ARG A 88 11.80 13.36 -5.75
N ALA A 89 11.08 14.09 -4.90
CA ALA A 89 10.97 13.77 -3.50
C ALA A 89 10.29 12.42 -3.28
N SER A 90 9.20 12.13 -4.00
CA SER A 90 8.53 10.83 -3.93
C SER A 90 9.42 9.67 -4.41
N TRP A 91 10.14 9.86 -5.53
CA TRP A 91 11.08 8.87 -6.06
C TRP A 91 12.25 8.60 -5.09
N LEU A 92 12.91 9.66 -4.61
CA LEU A 92 14.03 9.53 -3.68
C LEU A 92 13.59 8.98 -2.34
N ALA A 93 12.44 9.38 -1.81
CA ALA A 93 11.95 8.89 -0.54
C ALA A 93 11.48 7.43 -0.62
N ALA A 94 10.97 6.97 -1.76
CA ALA A 94 10.60 5.56 -1.94
C ALA A 94 11.81 4.63 -2.14
N THR A 95 12.89 5.12 -2.77
CA THR A 95 14.09 4.31 -3.06
C THR A 95 15.19 4.47 -2.00
N ARG A 96 15.26 5.64 -1.36
CA ARG A 96 16.27 6.04 -0.37
C ARG A 96 15.58 6.81 0.78
N PRO A 97 14.67 6.17 1.53
CA PRO A 97 13.82 6.86 2.53
C PRO A 97 14.60 7.54 3.65
N TRP A 98 15.85 7.15 3.92
CA TRP A 98 16.72 7.86 4.87
C TRP A 98 17.05 9.29 4.42
N ARG A 99 16.83 9.64 3.15
CA ARG A 99 16.98 11.00 2.60
C ARG A 99 15.65 11.74 2.41
N ALA A 100 14.53 11.17 2.85
CA ALA A 100 13.20 11.76 2.65
C ALA A 100 13.04 13.16 3.29
N ARG A 101 13.79 13.42 4.37
CA ARG A 101 13.81 14.75 4.99
C ARG A 101 14.53 15.77 4.09
N GLU A 102 15.70 15.42 3.57
CA GLU A 102 16.47 16.29 2.67
C GLU A 102 15.68 16.62 1.40
N SER A 103 14.92 15.66 0.88
CA SER A 103 14.17 15.83 -0.37
C SER A 103 12.93 16.71 -0.25
N THR A 104 12.45 16.98 0.97
CA THR A 104 11.24 17.77 1.21
C THR A 104 11.52 19.18 1.76
N LEU A 105 12.78 19.49 2.06
CA LEU A 105 13.20 20.83 2.47
C LEU A 105 13.16 21.81 1.29
N GLY A 106 12.67 23.03 1.55
CA GLY A 106 12.64 24.10 0.55
C GLY A 106 11.60 23.93 -0.57
N MET A 107 10.70 22.95 -0.46
CA MET A 107 9.63 22.75 -1.45
C MET A 107 8.64 23.93 -1.45
N LEU A 108 8.26 24.34 -2.66
CA LEU A 108 7.18 25.30 -2.91
C LEU A 108 5.84 24.73 -2.42
N SER A 109 4.87 25.62 -2.18
CA SER A 109 3.51 25.22 -1.76
C SER A 109 2.83 24.30 -2.76
N LEU A 110 2.96 24.58 -4.06
CA LEU A 110 2.42 23.75 -5.13
C LEU A 110 3.03 22.34 -5.12
N ASP A 111 4.35 22.22 -4.91
CA ASP A 111 5.01 20.91 -4.86
C ASP A 111 4.53 20.06 -3.68
N ARG A 112 4.24 20.69 -2.54
CA ARG A 112 3.68 19.99 -1.38
C ARG A 112 2.29 19.46 -1.66
N TRP A 113 1.46 20.25 -2.34
CA TRP A 113 0.14 19.80 -2.79
C TRP A 113 0.25 18.64 -3.78
N LEU A 114 1.11 18.75 -4.80
CA LEU A 114 1.31 17.69 -5.79
C LEU A 114 1.88 16.41 -5.16
N LEU A 115 2.78 16.53 -4.19
CA LEU A 115 3.37 15.41 -3.46
C LEU A 115 2.31 14.55 -2.75
N PHE A 116 1.22 15.17 -2.30
CA PHE A 116 0.10 14.48 -1.67
C PHE A 116 -0.99 14.10 -2.69
N ALA A 117 -1.42 15.06 -3.52
CA ALA A 117 -2.55 14.90 -4.42
C ALA A 117 -2.30 13.86 -5.51
N VAL A 118 -1.09 13.80 -6.09
CA VAL A 118 -0.81 12.87 -7.20
C VAL A 118 -0.87 11.40 -6.73
N PRO A 119 -0.18 10.96 -5.66
CA PRO A 119 -0.33 9.59 -5.17
C PRO A 119 -1.75 9.22 -4.74
N VAL A 120 -2.47 10.15 -4.10
CA VAL A 120 -3.85 9.92 -3.65
C VAL A 120 -4.80 9.79 -4.84
N ALA A 121 -4.73 10.71 -5.79
CA ALA A 121 -5.54 10.66 -7.01
C ALA A 121 -5.25 9.41 -7.83
N LEU A 122 -3.97 9.04 -7.98
CA LEU A 122 -3.57 7.83 -8.69
C LEU A 122 -4.09 6.57 -7.98
N LEU A 123 -4.05 6.52 -6.65
CA LEU A 123 -4.61 5.41 -5.88
C LEU A 123 -6.12 5.31 -6.10
N ILE A 124 -6.86 6.40 -5.92
CA ILE A 124 -8.33 6.44 -6.11
C ILE A 124 -8.69 6.02 -7.53
N ALA A 125 -8.05 6.62 -8.54
CA ALA A 125 -8.32 6.31 -9.94
C ALA A 125 -7.99 4.85 -10.29
N THR A 126 -6.86 4.34 -9.79
CA THR A 126 -6.48 2.93 -9.99
C THR A 126 -7.50 1.99 -9.34
N ARG A 127 -8.00 2.30 -8.14
CA ARG A 127 -9.04 1.50 -7.48
C ARG A 127 -10.37 1.58 -8.21
N ALA A 128 -10.77 2.75 -8.68
CA ALA A 128 -12.00 2.95 -9.42
C ALA A 128 -11.99 2.15 -10.73
N VAL A 129 -10.90 2.23 -11.51
CA VAL A 129 -10.69 1.43 -12.73
C VAL A 129 -10.65 -0.06 -12.41
N GLN A 130 -9.94 -0.48 -11.35
CA GLN A 130 -9.88 -1.88 -10.94
C GLN A 130 -11.26 -2.45 -10.58
N SER A 131 -12.19 -1.60 -10.12
CA SER A 131 -13.57 -1.99 -9.79
C SER A 131 -14.58 -1.62 -10.87
N SER A 132 -14.15 -1.23 -12.08
CA SER A 132 -15.05 -0.74 -13.14
C SER A 132 -16.08 0.30 -12.67
N PHE A 133 -15.72 1.14 -11.68
CA PHE A 133 -16.58 2.12 -11.00
C PHE A 133 -17.85 1.57 -10.31
N THR A 134 -18.00 0.26 -10.16
CA THR A 134 -19.13 -0.37 -9.45
C THR A 134 -18.83 -0.54 -7.95
N GLY A 135 -17.56 -0.63 -7.57
CA GLY A 135 -17.10 -0.98 -6.24
C GLY A 135 -16.89 0.16 -5.22
N TRP A 136 -17.83 1.10 -5.09
CA TRP A 136 -17.67 2.28 -4.23
C TRP A 136 -17.36 1.95 -2.77
N LEU A 137 -18.00 0.91 -2.23
CA LEU A 137 -17.77 0.50 -0.83
C LEU A 137 -16.35 0.00 -0.59
N ARG A 138 -15.75 -0.74 -1.55
CA ARG A 138 -14.34 -1.12 -1.50
C ARG A 138 -13.44 0.10 -1.49
N LEU A 139 -13.76 1.11 -2.30
CA LEU A 139 -13.01 2.35 -2.34
C LEU A 139 -13.09 3.07 -0.98
N VAL A 140 -14.28 3.16 -0.38
CA VAL A 140 -14.47 3.72 0.97
C VAL A 140 -13.68 2.96 2.03
N VAL A 141 -13.70 1.62 2.02
CA VAL A 141 -12.95 0.80 2.98
C VAL A 141 -11.43 1.00 2.82
N VAL A 142 -10.93 0.96 1.58
CA VAL A 142 -9.51 1.16 1.29
C VAL A 142 -9.07 2.56 1.71
N ILE A 143 -9.78 3.60 1.26
CA ILE A 143 -9.45 4.99 1.62
C ILE A 143 -9.61 5.23 3.12
N GLY A 144 -10.61 4.64 3.76
CA GLY A 144 -10.81 4.70 5.21
C GLY A 144 -9.63 4.12 5.98
N ALA A 145 -9.16 2.92 5.62
CA ALA A 145 -7.99 2.31 6.24
C ALA A 145 -6.73 3.16 6.05
N TRP A 146 -6.54 3.74 4.86
CA TRP A 146 -5.46 4.67 4.57
C TRP A 146 -5.54 5.96 5.40
N THR A 147 -6.74 6.51 5.57
CA THR A 147 -6.98 7.70 6.40
C THR A 147 -6.70 7.40 7.87
N VAL A 148 -7.12 6.24 8.39
CA VAL A 148 -6.79 5.80 9.76
C VAL A 148 -5.27 5.71 9.94
N PHE A 149 -4.57 5.05 9.01
CA PHE A 149 -3.11 4.96 9.03
C PHE A 149 -2.44 6.35 9.06
N ALA A 150 -2.86 7.24 8.15
CA ALA A 150 -2.32 8.59 8.04
C ALA A 150 -2.61 9.43 9.29
N LEU A 151 -3.81 9.31 9.87
CA LEU A 151 -4.20 10.03 11.08
C LEU A 151 -3.36 9.57 12.28
N VAL A 152 -3.16 8.27 12.45
CA VAL A 152 -2.32 7.75 13.53
C VAL A 152 -0.88 8.21 13.39
N LEU A 153 -0.32 8.15 12.18
CA LEU A 153 1.02 8.70 11.94
C LEU A 153 1.07 10.20 12.22
N ARG A 154 0.05 10.97 11.82
CA ARG A 154 -0.05 12.40 12.10
C ARG A 154 -0.09 12.69 13.60
N ILE A 155 -0.82 11.89 14.38
CA ILE A 155 -0.90 11.98 15.85
C ILE A 155 0.45 11.68 16.49
N VAL A 156 1.17 10.65 16.03
CA VAL A 156 2.47 10.27 16.60
C VAL A 156 3.58 11.27 16.22
N VAL A 157 3.57 11.80 14.99
CA VAL A 157 4.56 12.78 14.50
C VAL A 157 4.38 14.15 15.16
N ARG A 158 3.17 14.51 15.59
CA ARG A 158 2.81 15.76 16.29
C ARG A 158 3.32 17.03 15.57
N GLU A 159 4.09 17.88 16.22
CA GLU A 159 4.54 19.17 15.68
C GLU A 159 5.62 19.04 14.60
N ARG A 160 6.14 17.82 14.37
CA ARG A 160 7.15 17.57 13.36
C ARG A 160 6.54 17.55 11.95
N SER A 161 7.39 17.76 10.96
CA SER A 161 6.99 17.83 9.55
C SER A 161 6.50 16.46 9.03
N PRO A 162 5.27 16.36 8.49
CA PRO A 162 4.74 15.12 7.92
C PRO A 162 5.26 14.83 6.50
N TRP A 163 5.82 15.83 5.83
CA TRP A 163 6.21 15.76 4.42
C TRP A 163 7.19 14.62 4.07
N PRO A 164 8.20 14.28 4.89
CA PRO A 164 9.09 13.15 4.58
C PRO A 164 8.36 11.81 4.48
N VAL A 165 7.37 11.60 5.34
CA VAL A 165 6.55 10.38 5.36
C VAL A 165 5.61 10.36 4.17
N ILE A 166 4.95 11.49 3.90
CA ILE A 166 4.08 11.64 2.72
C ILE A 166 4.85 11.37 1.43
N ALA A 167 6.08 11.87 1.30
CA ALA A 167 6.92 11.59 0.15
C ALA A 167 7.26 10.10 0.02
N ALA A 168 7.69 9.47 1.11
CA ALA A 168 8.10 8.06 1.12
C ALA A 168 6.93 7.12 0.79
N VAL A 169 5.82 7.30 1.50
CA VAL A 169 4.60 6.52 1.33
C VAL A 169 3.97 6.81 -0.03
N GLY A 170 3.90 8.07 -0.44
CA GLY A 170 3.37 8.47 -1.75
C GLY A 170 4.14 7.83 -2.91
N GLY A 171 5.46 7.81 -2.86
CA GLY A 171 6.27 7.13 -3.87
C GLY A 171 6.05 5.62 -3.89
N ALA A 172 5.95 4.96 -2.72
CA ALA A 172 5.62 3.53 -2.64
C ALA A 172 4.21 3.21 -3.17
N VAL A 173 3.23 4.08 -2.92
CA VAL A 173 1.87 3.98 -3.46
C VAL A 173 1.88 4.07 -4.98
N VAL A 174 2.64 5.02 -5.55
CA VAL A 174 2.76 5.15 -7.02
C VAL A 174 3.35 3.88 -7.63
N LEU A 175 4.40 3.29 -7.04
CA LEU A 175 4.99 2.03 -7.52
C LEU A 175 3.98 0.87 -7.48
N ARG A 176 3.14 0.80 -6.44
CA ARG A 176 2.09 -0.22 -6.33
C ARG A 176 0.97 0.00 -7.36
N CYS A 177 0.57 1.25 -7.57
CA CYS A 177 -0.42 1.59 -8.59
C CYS A 177 0.11 1.24 -9.98
N LEU A 178 1.39 1.55 -10.26
CA LEU A 178 2.07 1.18 -11.52
C LEU A 178 1.96 -0.32 -11.80
N LEU A 179 2.30 -1.18 -10.83
CA LEU A 179 2.19 -2.63 -10.97
C LEU A 179 0.76 -3.08 -11.31
N THR A 180 -0.23 -2.50 -10.64
CA THR A 180 -1.65 -2.82 -10.87
C THR A 180 -2.10 -2.35 -12.25
N LEU A 181 -1.70 -1.14 -12.65
CA LEU A 181 -2.04 -0.55 -13.94
C LEU A 181 -1.39 -1.30 -15.12
N ILE A 182 -0.17 -1.82 -14.97
CA ILE A 182 0.46 -2.70 -15.97
C ILE A 182 -0.43 -3.92 -16.21
N ALA A 183 -0.86 -4.57 -15.13
CA ALA A 183 -1.76 -5.71 -15.17
C ALA A 183 -3.10 -5.40 -15.86
N LEU A 184 -3.75 -4.29 -15.48
CA LEU A 184 -5.04 -3.87 -16.04
C LEU A 184 -4.94 -3.34 -17.48
N SER A 185 -3.78 -2.83 -17.90
CA SER A 185 -3.61 -2.20 -19.21
C SER A 185 -3.76 -3.17 -20.40
N VAL A 186 -3.61 -4.47 -20.14
CA VAL A 186 -3.69 -5.50 -21.18
C VAL A 186 -5.16 -5.73 -21.56
N ALA A 187 -6.00 -6.11 -20.60
CA ALA A 187 -7.34 -6.61 -20.87
C ALA A 187 -8.43 -6.09 -19.90
N GLY A 188 -8.14 -5.02 -19.15
CA GLY A 188 -9.08 -4.48 -18.18
C GLY A 188 -9.26 -5.38 -16.94
N PRO A 189 -10.19 -5.05 -16.03
CA PRO A 189 -10.40 -5.77 -14.78
C PRO A 189 -10.80 -7.24 -14.96
N GLY A 190 -11.74 -7.54 -15.86
CA GLY A 190 -12.21 -8.90 -16.14
C GLY A 190 -11.14 -9.75 -16.84
N GLY A 191 -10.50 -9.21 -17.88
CA GLY A 191 -9.47 -9.94 -18.62
C GLY A 191 -8.16 -10.13 -17.84
N TYR A 192 -7.73 -9.12 -17.06
CA TYR A 192 -6.62 -9.28 -16.11
C TYR A 192 -6.90 -10.42 -15.12
N TRP A 193 -8.12 -10.49 -14.62
CA TRP A 193 -8.52 -11.52 -13.67
C TRP A 193 -8.37 -12.93 -14.26
N TYR A 194 -8.93 -13.16 -15.45
CA TYR A 194 -8.86 -14.46 -16.11
C TYR A 194 -7.41 -14.89 -16.41
N ALA A 195 -6.65 -14.04 -17.08
CA ALA A 195 -5.25 -14.31 -17.44
C ALA A 195 -4.36 -14.55 -16.21
N PHE A 196 -4.68 -13.91 -15.09
CA PHE A 196 -3.99 -14.08 -13.81
C PHE A 196 -4.24 -15.45 -13.16
N TRP A 197 -5.39 -16.10 -13.38
CA TRP A 197 -5.64 -17.44 -12.83
C TRP A 197 -5.20 -18.58 -13.71
N GLU A 198 -5.13 -18.35 -15.01
CA GLU A 198 -4.65 -19.33 -15.98
C GLU A 198 -3.12 -19.47 -15.93
N MET A 199 -2.38 -18.35 -15.81
CA MET A 199 -0.92 -18.36 -15.79
C MET A 199 -0.34 -18.35 -14.37
N SER A 200 -0.06 -19.54 -13.84
CA SER A 200 0.49 -19.73 -12.48
C SER A 200 1.78 -18.93 -12.21
N VAL A 201 2.68 -18.82 -13.19
CA VAL A 201 3.93 -18.06 -13.07
C VAL A 201 3.66 -16.56 -12.99
N ALA A 202 2.80 -16.03 -13.86
CA ALA A 202 2.44 -14.60 -13.87
C ALA A 202 1.74 -14.20 -12.56
N ARG A 203 0.85 -15.06 -12.06
CA ARG A 203 0.21 -14.94 -10.74
C ARG A 203 1.23 -14.83 -9.63
N GLY A 204 2.12 -15.83 -9.55
CA GLY A 204 3.15 -15.90 -8.53
C GLY A 204 4.05 -14.66 -8.53
N ALA A 205 4.50 -14.24 -9.72
CA ALA A 205 5.32 -13.03 -9.88
C ALA A 205 4.57 -11.76 -9.42
N TYR A 206 3.33 -11.57 -9.87
CA TYR A 206 2.55 -10.39 -9.49
C TYR A 206 2.28 -10.36 -7.98
N VAL A 207 1.81 -11.46 -7.37
CA VAL A 207 1.52 -11.53 -5.92
C VAL A 207 2.79 -11.25 -5.13
N THR A 208 3.91 -11.84 -5.54
CA THR A 208 5.22 -11.63 -4.91
C THR A 208 5.61 -10.16 -4.92
N VAL A 209 5.58 -9.52 -6.08
CA VAL A 209 5.98 -8.10 -6.19
C VAL A 209 4.97 -7.19 -5.51
N ALA A 210 3.68 -7.45 -5.64
CA ALA A 210 2.62 -6.66 -5.01
C ALA A 210 2.70 -6.71 -3.48
N PHE A 211 2.99 -7.88 -2.92
CA PHE A 211 3.13 -8.06 -1.48
C PHE A 211 4.47 -7.47 -0.97
N ALA A 212 5.56 -7.64 -1.71
CA ALA A 212 6.83 -6.99 -1.37
C ALA A 212 6.70 -5.46 -1.38
N LEU A 213 6.05 -4.86 -2.38
CA LEU A 213 5.77 -3.42 -2.41
C LEU A 213 4.83 -2.97 -1.28
N PHE A 214 3.89 -3.82 -0.87
CA PHE A 214 3.05 -3.56 0.29
C PHE A 214 3.86 -3.47 1.58
N LEU A 215 4.77 -4.42 1.81
CA LEU A 215 5.63 -4.39 2.99
C LEU A 215 6.65 -3.25 2.93
N TRP A 216 7.17 -2.97 1.73
CA TRP A 216 8.11 -1.89 1.48
C TRP A 216 7.54 -0.53 1.89
N LEU A 217 6.25 -0.29 1.67
CA LEU A 217 5.53 0.92 2.11
C LEU A 217 5.73 1.19 3.61
N PHE A 218 5.61 0.16 4.45
CA PHE A 218 5.82 0.30 5.90
C PHE A 218 7.29 0.50 6.25
N VAL A 219 8.21 -0.14 5.52
CA VAL A 219 9.65 0.07 5.69
C VAL A 219 10.03 1.51 5.38
N VAL A 220 9.61 2.06 4.24
CA VAL A 220 9.93 3.44 3.86
C VAL A 220 9.25 4.46 4.78
N ALA A 221 8.03 4.18 5.25
CA ALA A 221 7.37 5.00 6.26
C ALA A 221 8.21 5.05 7.55
N GLY A 222 8.64 3.90 8.07
CA GLY A 222 9.48 3.82 9.27
C GLY A 222 10.81 4.55 9.09
N TRP A 223 11.53 4.26 8.00
CA TRP A 223 12.84 4.85 7.74
C TRP A 223 12.79 6.37 7.55
N SER A 224 11.72 6.89 6.97
CA SER A 224 11.49 8.34 6.86
C SER A 224 11.28 9.02 8.22
N LEU A 225 10.80 8.27 9.22
CA LEU A 225 10.59 8.73 10.60
C LEU A 225 11.85 8.62 11.47
N PHE A 226 12.82 7.78 11.12
CA PHE A 226 14.00 7.54 11.96
C PHE A 226 14.81 8.80 12.22
N ALA A 227 14.93 9.68 11.22
CA ALA A 227 15.63 10.95 11.35
C ALA A 227 14.89 11.98 12.23
N GLN A 228 13.62 11.75 12.55
CA GLN A 228 12.76 12.67 13.29
C GLN A 228 12.44 12.17 14.70
N LEU A 229 12.23 10.86 14.85
CA LEU A 229 11.76 10.22 16.08
C LEU A 229 12.78 9.25 16.69
N GLY A 230 13.84 8.89 15.95
CA GLY A 230 14.70 7.75 16.25
C GLY A 230 14.12 6.42 15.76
N ALA A 231 14.99 5.41 15.61
CA ALA A 231 14.62 4.13 15.00
C ALA A 231 13.45 3.43 15.74
N ARG A 232 13.57 3.33 17.07
CA ARG A 232 12.57 2.67 17.92
C ARG A 232 11.18 3.31 17.80
N ARG A 233 11.09 4.63 17.96
CA ARG A 233 9.81 5.35 17.88
C ARG A 233 9.25 5.39 16.46
N GLY A 234 10.10 5.41 15.44
CA GLY A 234 9.68 5.28 14.05
C GLY A 234 9.02 3.93 13.77
N ILE A 235 9.61 2.83 14.26
CA ILE A 235 9.00 1.49 14.20
C ILE A 235 7.67 1.49 14.96
N GLY A 236 7.67 2.02 16.19
CA GLY A 236 6.46 2.12 17.00
C GLY A 236 5.32 2.88 16.32
N ALA A 237 5.64 3.99 15.63
CA ALA A 237 4.67 4.79 14.89
C ALA A 237 4.02 4.00 13.75
N VAL A 238 4.84 3.28 12.96
CA VAL A 238 4.34 2.43 11.87
C VAL A 238 3.47 1.30 12.41
N LEU A 239 3.88 0.63 13.49
CA LEU A 239 3.08 -0.43 14.11
C LEU A 239 1.75 0.11 14.66
N CYS A 240 1.73 1.29 15.28
CA CYS A 240 0.47 1.95 15.67
C CYS A 240 -0.45 2.14 14.46
N GLY A 241 0.09 2.68 13.36
CA GLY A 241 -0.67 2.92 12.14
C GLY A 241 -1.22 1.63 11.54
N VAL A 242 -0.38 0.59 11.40
CA VAL A 242 -0.78 -0.73 10.88
C VAL A 242 -1.85 -1.35 11.77
N GLY A 243 -1.61 -1.42 13.07
CA GLY A 243 -2.54 -1.99 14.03
C GLY A 243 -3.90 -1.30 14.00
N ALA A 244 -3.93 0.03 13.93
CA ALA A 244 -5.17 0.80 13.81
C ALA A 244 -5.87 0.58 12.47
N ALA A 245 -5.13 0.59 11.37
CA ALA A 245 -5.68 0.40 10.02
C ALA A 245 -6.24 -1.02 9.81
N VAL A 246 -5.80 -2.00 10.61
CA VAL A 246 -6.37 -3.36 10.66
C VAL A 246 -7.54 -3.43 11.64
N ALA A 247 -7.35 -2.93 12.87
CA ALA A 247 -8.33 -3.06 13.94
C ALA A 247 -9.63 -2.30 13.64
N VAL A 248 -9.55 -1.08 13.12
CA VAL A 248 -10.75 -0.24 12.91
C VAL A 248 -11.71 -0.86 11.89
N PRO A 249 -11.28 -1.23 10.66
CA PRO A 249 -12.17 -1.92 9.73
C PRO A 249 -12.65 -3.27 10.26
N ALA A 250 -11.78 -4.06 10.89
CA ALA A 250 -12.16 -5.37 11.43
C ALA A 250 -13.22 -5.25 12.54
N LEU A 251 -13.08 -4.27 13.44
CA LEU A 251 -14.08 -4.00 14.48
C LEU A 251 -15.41 -3.54 13.88
N LEU A 252 -15.39 -2.70 12.84
CA LEU A 252 -16.62 -2.29 12.15
C LEU A 252 -17.34 -3.50 11.55
N VAL A 253 -16.61 -4.40 10.87
CA VAL A 253 -17.19 -5.64 10.33
C VAL A 253 -17.69 -6.56 11.45
N ALA A 254 -16.94 -6.69 12.54
CA ALA A 254 -17.31 -7.53 13.68
C ALA A 254 -18.60 -7.03 14.37
N VAL A 255 -18.78 -5.71 14.46
CA VAL A 255 -19.98 -5.09 15.05
C VAL A 255 -21.19 -5.15 14.10
N VAL A 256 -20.99 -4.96 12.81
CA VAL A 256 -22.06 -5.04 11.79
C VAL A 256 -22.52 -6.49 11.56
N GLY A 257 -21.62 -7.45 11.76
CA GLY A 257 -21.81 -8.85 11.43
C GLY A 257 -21.17 -9.19 10.07
N ILE A 258 -20.48 -10.34 10.02
CA ILE A 258 -19.78 -10.78 8.81
C ILE A 258 -20.76 -11.07 7.68
N GLU A 259 -21.86 -11.78 7.96
CA GLU A 259 -22.89 -12.14 6.99
C GLU A 259 -23.48 -10.89 6.33
N ARG A 260 -23.98 -9.95 7.13
CA ARG A 260 -24.53 -8.69 6.62
C ARG A 260 -23.52 -7.87 5.81
N THR A 261 -22.26 -7.86 6.23
CA THR A 261 -21.19 -7.17 5.49
C THR A 261 -20.95 -7.85 4.14
N LEU A 262 -20.90 -9.19 4.11
CA LEU A 262 -20.72 -9.97 2.90
C LEU A 262 -21.91 -9.82 1.94
N THR A 263 -23.15 -9.85 2.43
CA THR A 263 -24.34 -9.62 1.60
C THR A 263 -24.33 -8.23 0.95
N VAL A 264 -23.99 -7.19 1.71
CA VAL A 264 -23.88 -5.82 1.15
C VAL A 264 -22.71 -5.71 0.16
N TRP A 265 -21.61 -6.42 0.41
CA TRP A 265 -20.48 -6.54 -0.51
C TRP A 265 -20.78 -7.39 -1.74
N ASP A 266 -21.80 -8.23 -1.72
CA ASP A 266 -22.24 -8.98 -2.88
C ASP A 266 -23.17 -8.10 -3.73
N ASP A 267 -24.23 -7.58 -3.11
CA ASP A 267 -25.31 -6.84 -3.77
C ASP A 267 -24.91 -5.49 -4.39
N ARG A 268 -24.12 -4.66 -3.68
CA ARG A 268 -23.98 -3.22 -4.01
C ARG A 268 -22.82 -2.85 -4.91
N ALA A 269 -22.19 -3.86 -5.43
CA ALA A 269 -20.77 -3.87 -5.36
C ALA A 269 -20.22 -4.55 -6.61
N GLY A 270 -20.93 -5.58 -7.09
CA GLY A 270 -20.33 -6.60 -7.95
C GLY A 270 -18.94 -6.98 -7.42
N LEU A 271 -18.72 -6.85 -6.09
CA LEU A 271 -17.42 -6.53 -5.47
C LEU A 271 -16.61 -7.78 -5.22
N LEU A 272 -16.97 -8.84 -5.90
CA LEU A 272 -16.16 -9.99 -5.99
C LEU A 272 -15.60 -10.02 -7.43
N PRO A 273 -14.75 -9.04 -7.85
CA PRO A 273 -13.43 -9.42 -8.32
C PRO A 273 -12.94 -10.32 -7.21
N TRP A 274 -13.15 -11.61 -7.41
CA TRP A 274 -12.14 -12.63 -7.43
C TRP A 274 -12.75 -14.03 -7.73
N GLY A 275 -13.85 -14.12 -8.48
CA GLY A 275 -14.70 -15.32 -8.43
C GLY A 275 -15.18 -15.62 -7.00
N LEU A 276 -15.14 -14.61 -6.12
CA LEU A 276 -15.40 -14.73 -4.70
C LEU A 276 -16.89 -14.99 -4.44
N GLU A 277 -17.80 -14.91 -5.41
CA GLU A 277 -19.17 -15.46 -5.26
C GLU A 277 -19.09 -16.97 -4.94
N ARG A 278 -18.11 -17.67 -5.54
CA ARG A 278 -17.76 -19.06 -5.21
C ARG A 278 -16.95 -19.18 -3.92
N ILE A 279 -16.09 -18.21 -3.59
CA ILE A 279 -15.40 -18.25 -2.29
C ILE A 279 -16.36 -17.94 -1.14
N VAL A 280 -17.36 -17.06 -1.29
CA VAL A 280 -18.44 -16.78 -0.34
C VAL A 280 -19.38 -17.98 -0.26
N ALA A 281 -19.71 -18.64 -1.37
CA ALA A 281 -20.35 -19.95 -1.34
C ALA A 281 -19.49 -20.98 -0.59
N VAL A 282 -18.17 -20.98 -0.81
CA VAL A 282 -17.19 -21.78 -0.06
C VAL A 282 -17.03 -21.26 1.38
N THR A 283 -17.29 -20.00 1.73
CA THR A 283 -17.15 -19.42 3.07
C THR A 283 -18.36 -19.79 3.92
N LEU A 284 -19.54 -19.76 3.29
CA LEU A 284 -20.80 -20.29 3.79
C LEU A 284 -20.78 -21.83 3.87
N GLN A 285 -19.99 -22.51 3.02
CA GLN A 285 -19.73 -23.96 3.13
C GLN A 285 -18.57 -24.34 4.08
N LEU A 286 -17.60 -23.44 4.32
CA LEU A 286 -16.42 -23.65 5.18
C LEU A 286 -16.71 -23.32 6.64
N ASP A 287 -17.92 -22.83 6.96
CA ASP A 287 -18.36 -22.55 8.32
C ASP A 287 -17.34 -21.65 9.06
N ILE A 288 -16.83 -20.60 8.37
CA ILE A 288 -15.80 -19.73 8.95
C ILE A 288 -16.35 -19.16 10.26
N PRO A 289 -15.70 -19.43 11.41
CA PRO A 289 -16.23 -18.99 12.68
C PRO A 289 -16.39 -17.48 12.71
N ASP A 290 -17.53 -16.96 13.17
CA ASP A 290 -17.77 -15.53 13.37
C ASP A 290 -16.66 -14.87 14.21
N ALA A 291 -16.06 -15.65 15.11
CA ALA A 291 -14.92 -15.26 15.91
C ALA A 291 -13.69 -14.82 15.08
N THR A 292 -13.57 -15.22 13.82
CA THR A 292 -12.43 -14.90 12.94
C THR A 292 -12.24 -13.39 12.79
N VAL A 293 -13.33 -12.63 12.63
CA VAL A 293 -13.25 -11.16 12.51
C VAL A 293 -12.79 -10.53 13.84
N TRP A 294 -13.23 -11.09 14.97
CA TRP A 294 -12.77 -10.68 16.30
C TRP A 294 -11.29 -10.99 16.52
N TRP A 295 -10.79 -12.13 16.03
CA TRP A 295 -9.37 -12.46 16.08
C TRP A 295 -8.52 -11.48 15.27
N VAL A 296 -8.98 -11.07 14.08
CA VAL A 296 -8.30 -10.06 13.26
C VAL A 296 -8.30 -8.70 13.96
N ALA A 297 -9.44 -8.29 14.53
CA ALA A 297 -9.53 -7.07 15.32
C ALA A 297 -8.58 -7.08 16.52
N ALA A 298 -8.56 -8.18 17.28
CA ALA A 298 -7.68 -8.37 18.42
C ALA A 298 -6.19 -8.33 18.02
N ALA A 299 -5.82 -9.00 16.93
CA ALA A 299 -4.46 -8.94 16.39
C ALA A 299 -4.05 -7.50 16.04
N GLY A 300 -4.95 -6.74 15.39
CA GLY A 300 -4.73 -5.31 15.12
C GLY A 300 -4.51 -4.49 16.40
N VAL A 301 -5.32 -4.72 17.44
CA VAL A 301 -5.18 -4.06 18.75
C VAL A 301 -3.85 -4.41 19.42
N VAL A 302 -3.42 -5.67 19.38
CA VAL A 302 -2.13 -6.11 19.93
C VAL A 302 -0.96 -5.41 19.21
N VAL A 303 -1.00 -5.34 17.89
CA VAL A 303 0.02 -4.63 17.09
C VAL A 303 0.03 -3.13 17.42
N LEU A 304 -1.14 -2.52 17.57
CA LEU A 304 -1.28 -1.12 17.97
C LEU A 304 -0.67 -0.88 19.36
N ALA A 305 -1.00 -1.73 20.34
CA ALA A 305 -0.48 -1.63 21.69
C ALA A 305 1.04 -1.81 21.74
N ALA A 306 1.59 -2.79 21.01
CA ALA A 306 3.03 -2.97 20.87
C ALA A 306 3.69 -1.73 20.26
N GLY A 307 3.08 -1.15 19.22
CA GLY A 307 3.52 0.11 18.64
C GLY A 307 3.53 1.26 19.65
N ALA A 308 2.47 1.40 20.44
CA ALA A 308 2.33 2.46 21.45
C ALA A 308 3.39 2.32 22.56
N LEU A 309 3.68 1.09 22.99
CA LEU A 309 4.76 0.83 23.96
C LEU A 309 6.14 1.25 23.43
N LEU A 310 6.38 1.09 22.13
CA LEU A 310 7.62 1.52 21.48
C LEU A 310 7.71 3.04 21.29
N THR A 311 6.59 3.74 21.17
CA THR A 311 6.57 5.21 21.03
C THR A 311 6.71 5.93 22.38
N VAL A 312 6.10 5.40 23.44
CA VAL A 312 5.97 6.08 24.75
C VAL A 312 7.20 5.93 25.66
N ARG A 313 7.95 4.82 25.61
CA ARG A 313 9.08 4.61 26.54
C ARG A 313 10.13 5.73 26.38
N ARG A 314 10.24 6.57 27.42
CA ARG A 314 11.26 7.62 27.58
C ARG A 314 12.62 6.95 27.63
N ASP A 315 13.58 7.47 26.88
CA ASP A 315 14.99 7.19 27.16
C ASP A 315 15.22 7.64 28.61
N ALA A 316 15.50 6.67 29.48
CA ALA A 316 15.89 6.95 30.85
C ALA A 316 17.17 7.78 30.79
N VAL A 317 17.01 9.09 30.96
CA VAL A 317 17.99 10.08 31.43
C VAL A 317 19.43 9.57 31.37
N ARG A 318 20.11 9.74 30.22
CA ARG A 318 21.55 9.99 30.27
C ARG A 318 21.70 11.33 31.00
N ARG A 319 21.87 11.29 32.32
CA ARG A 319 22.32 12.46 33.09
C ARG A 319 23.67 12.86 32.51
N PRO A 320 23.92 14.14 32.20
CA PRO A 320 25.29 14.58 32.04
C PRO A 320 25.97 14.36 33.39
N VAL A 321 27.00 13.52 33.41
CA VAL A 321 27.99 13.59 34.49
C VAL A 321 28.76 14.88 34.22
N ALA A 322 28.46 15.90 35.02
CA ALA A 322 29.28 17.08 35.12
C ALA A 322 30.48 16.75 35.99
N SER A 323 31.67 16.81 35.40
CA SER A 323 32.95 17.25 36.00
C SER A 323 34.00 17.28 34.90
#